data_AF-A0A9D2EQW6-F1
#
_entry.id   AF-A0A9D2EQW6-F1
#
_cell.length_a   1.000
_cell.length_b   1.000
_cell.length_c   1.000
_cell.angle_alpha   90.00
_cell.angle_beta   90.00
_cell.angle_gamma   90.00
#
_symmetry.space_group_name_H-M   'P 1'
#
loop_
_entity.id
_entity.type
_entity.pdbx_description
1 polymer ?
#
loop_
_entity_poly.entity_id
_entity_poly.type
_entity_poly.pdbx_seq_one_letter_code
_entity_poly.pdbx_strand_id
1 'polypeptide(L)'
;MYSTYEIYQQNGGALDQKNYQILAKKAAYILDHETMGRARDAPALMADALADCECALIDALAAGHFAADGVQSFNNDGYSETRATAKESRAALRSLLAQYLTVPVNLLGFGGHAFV
;
A
#
# COMPACT_ATOMS: atom_id res chain seq x y z
N MET A 1 2.89 -6.68 -9.33
CA MET A 1 3.14 -7.52 -8.15
C MET A 1 4.64 -7.52 -7.99
N TYR A 2 5.10 -6.91 -6.92
CA TYR A 2 6.50 -6.53 -6.73
C TYR A 2 7.19 -7.40 -5.67
N SER A 3 6.41 -8.08 -4.82
CA SER A 3 6.87 -9.06 -3.85
C SER A 3 6.40 -10.48 -4.20
N THR A 4 7.05 -11.48 -3.61
CA THR A 4 6.65 -12.90 -3.67
C THR A 4 6.23 -13.39 -2.29
N TYR A 5 5.48 -14.50 -2.27
CA TYR A 5 5.01 -15.10 -1.01
C TYR A 5 6.16 -15.46 -0.07
N GLU A 6 7.30 -15.89 -0.62
CA GLU A 6 8.50 -16.25 0.13
C GLU A 6 9.11 -15.02 0.84
N ILE A 7 9.16 -13.87 0.16
CA ILE A 7 9.64 -12.61 0.75
C ILE A 7 8.67 -12.15 1.84
N TYR A 8 7.37 -12.24 1.58
CA TYR A 8 6.35 -11.89 2.56
C TYR A 8 6.42 -12.75 3.82
N GLN A 9 6.61 -14.07 3.70
CA GLN A 9 6.82 -14.95 4.85
C GLN A 9 8.11 -14.64 5.62
N GLN A 10 9.20 -14.33 4.91
CA GLN A 10 10.46 -13.93 5.55
C GLN A 10 10.31 -12.65 6.38
N ASN A 11 9.46 -11.72 5.91
CA ASN A 11 9.08 -10.50 6.64
C ASN A 11 8.04 -10.74 7.76
N GLY A 12 7.77 -11.99 8.14
CA GLY A 12 6.85 -12.34 9.23
C GLY A 12 5.39 -12.47 8.81
N GLY A 13 5.11 -12.56 7.51
CA GLY A 13 3.77 -12.70 6.96
C GLY A 13 3.02 -13.94 7.46
N ALA A 14 1.87 -13.72 8.10
CA ALA A 14 1.05 -14.78 8.69
C ALA A 14 -0.08 -15.29 7.76
N LEU A 15 -0.21 -14.72 6.56
CA LEU A 15 -1.30 -15.04 5.65
C LEU A 15 -1.06 -16.34 4.88
N ASP A 16 -2.16 -17.04 4.57
CA ASP A 16 -2.16 -18.16 3.63
C ASP A 16 -1.82 -17.68 2.20
N GLN A 17 -1.13 -18.52 1.43
CA GLN A 17 -0.70 -18.20 0.08
C GLN A 17 -1.85 -17.76 -0.85
N LYS A 18 -3.07 -18.30 -0.69
CA LYS A 18 -4.23 -17.83 -1.48
C LYS A 18 -4.63 -16.40 -1.11
N ASN A 19 -4.73 -16.10 0.18
CA ASN A 19 -5.12 -14.78 0.67
C ASN A 19 -4.05 -13.74 0.33
N TYR A 20 -2.77 -14.10 0.50
CA TYR A 20 -1.65 -13.29 0.07
C TYR A 20 -1.75 -12.94 -1.42
N GLN A 21 -1.98 -13.91 -2.31
CA GLN A 21 -2.06 -13.63 -3.76
C GLN A 21 -3.20 -12.67 -4.12
N ILE A 22 -4.35 -12.80 -3.45
CA ILE A 22 -5.49 -11.90 -3.66
C ILE A 22 -5.12 -10.47 -3.21
N LEU A 23 -4.56 -10.35 -2.02
CA LEU A 23 -4.18 -9.05 -1.45
C LEU A 23 -2.99 -8.43 -2.19
N ALA A 24 -2.02 -9.21 -2.63
CA ALA A 24 -0.87 -8.74 -3.39
C ALA A 24 -1.25 -8.20 -4.76
N LYS A 25 -2.20 -8.84 -5.46
CA LYS A 25 -2.78 -8.28 -6.70
C LYS A 25 -3.46 -6.93 -6.45
N LYS A 26 -4.21 -6.82 -5.36
CA LYS A 26 -4.90 -5.58 -4.97
C LYS A 26 -3.90 -4.50 -4.54
N ALA A 27 -2.89 -4.85 -3.76
CA ALA A 27 -1.81 -3.98 -3.33
C ALA A 27 -1.04 -3.43 -4.54
N ALA A 28 -0.67 -4.29 -5.49
CA ALA A 28 -0.02 -3.89 -6.73
C ALA A 28 -0.86 -2.90 -7.54
N TYR A 29 -2.18 -3.12 -7.63
CA TYR A 29 -3.10 -2.19 -8.30
C TYR A 29 -3.16 -0.82 -7.59
N ILE A 30 -3.23 -0.82 -6.26
CA ILE A 30 -3.24 0.42 -5.46
C ILE A 30 -1.91 1.17 -5.61
N LEU A 31 -0.78 0.46 -5.54
CA LEU A 31 0.55 1.00 -5.78
C LEU A 31 0.64 1.65 -7.16
N ASP A 32 0.19 0.97 -8.22
CA ASP A 32 0.20 1.51 -9.58
C ASP A 32 -0.69 2.77 -9.68
N HIS A 33 -1.89 2.73 -9.11
CA HIS A 33 -2.81 3.87 -9.08
C HIS A 33 -2.22 5.07 -8.34
N GLU A 34 -1.67 4.89 -7.14
CA GLU A 34 -1.13 5.98 -6.32
C GLU A 34 0.21 6.50 -6.84
N THR A 35 1.02 5.67 -7.48
CA THR A 35 2.26 6.08 -8.16
C THR A 35 2.02 6.57 -9.59
N MET A 36 0.76 6.61 -10.06
CA MET A 36 0.39 6.96 -11.44
C MET A 36 1.17 6.15 -12.49
N GLY A 37 1.37 4.86 -12.26
CA GLY A 37 2.09 3.95 -13.16
C GLY A 37 3.62 4.00 -13.06
N ARG A 38 4.20 4.89 -12.24
CA ARG A 38 5.67 5.02 -12.11
C ARG A 38 6.33 3.82 -11.44
N ALA A 39 5.60 3.08 -10.60
CA ALA A 39 6.13 1.84 -10.02
C ALA A 39 6.54 0.81 -11.08
N ARG A 40 5.95 0.87 -12.29
CA ARG A 40 6.28 -0.04 -13.41
C ARG A 40 7.58 0.33 -14.12
N ASP A 41 7.91 1.61 -14.13
CA ASP A 41 9.13 2.16 -14.74
C ASP A 41 10.24 2.39 -13.69
N ALA A 42 9.97 2.02 -12.43
CA ALA A 42 10.89 2.23 -11.34
C ALA A 42 12.19 1.43 -11.56
N PRO A 43 13.36 2.03 -11.26
CA PRO A 43 14.64 1.36 -11.43
C PRO A 43 14.77 0.16 -10.49
N ALA A 44 15.57 -0.84 -10.87
CA ALA A 44 15.73 -2.09 -10.11
C ALA A 44 16.20 -1.89 -8.66
N LEU A 45 16.93 -0.81 -8.38
CA LEU A 45 17.30 -0.37 -7.03
C LEU A 45 16.10 -0.08 -6.12
N MET A 46 14.92 0.15 -6.68
CA MET A 46 13.66 0.37 -5.98
C MET A 46 12.80 -0.88 -5.87
N ALA A 47 13.23 -2.01 -6.47
CA ALA A 47 12.48 -3.26 -6.43
C ALA A 47 12.34 -3.78 -4.99
N ASP A 48 13.38 -3.65 -4.17
CA ASP A 48 13.35 -4.03 -2.76
C ASP A 48 12.39 -3.15 -1.95
N ALA A 49 12.47 -1.83 -2.12
CA ALA A 49 11.55 -0.88 -1.49
C ALA A 49 10.09 -1.08 -1.93
N LEU A 50 9.85 -1.40 -3.20
CA LEU A 50 8.52 -1.73 -3.72
C LEU A 50 8.00 -3.04 -3.14
N ALA A 51 8.85 -4.06 -2.99
CA ALA A 51 8.49 -5.33 -2.40
C ALA A 51 8.13 -5.18 -0.92
N ASP A 52 8.91 -4.40 -0.17
CA ASP A 52 8.66 -4.12 1.25
C ASP A 52 7.38 -3.28 1.44
N CYS A 53 7.20 -2.24 0.61
CA CYS A 53 5.98 -1.45 0.59
C CYS A 53 4.75 -2.29 0.24
N GLU A 54 4.86 -3.23 -0.71
CA GLU A 54 3.77 -4.14 -1.05
C GLU A 54 3.45 -5.07 0.13
N CYS A 55 4.45 -5.58 0.84
CA CYS A 55 4.25 -6.40 2.05
C CYS A 55 3.54 -5.61 3.16
N ALA A 56 4.00 -4.39 3.47
CA ALA A 56 3.37 -3.53 4.46
C ALA A 56 1.92 -3.16 4.08
N LEU A 57 1.67 -2.94 2.78
CA LEU A 57 0.33 -2.68 2.27
C LEU A 57 -0.58 -3.92 2.38
N ILE A 58 -0.06 -5.12 2.10
CA ILE A 58 -0.80 -6.38 2.26
C ILE A 58 -1.16 -6.60 3.73
N ASP A 59 -0.22 -6.38 4.65
CA ASP A 59 -0.46 -6.51 6.08
C ASP A 59 -1.54 -5.53 6.56
N ALA A 60 -1.44 -4.25 6.17
CA ALA A 60 -2.43 -3.25 6.52
C ALA A 60 -3.81 -3.52 5.88
N LEU A 61 -3.85 -4.07 4.65
CA LEU A 61 -5.09 -4.53 4.01
C LEU A 61 -5.69 -5.74 4.76
N ALA A 62 -4.86 -6.67 5.22
CA ALA A 62 -5.29 -7.82 6.00
C ALA A 62 -5.78 -7.44 7.40
N ALA A 63 -5.14 -6.44 8.02
CA ALA A 63 -5.55 -5.83 9.28
C ALA A 63 -6.83 -4.98 9.14
N GLY A 64 -7.30 -4.73 7.91
CA GLY A 64 -8.51 -3.94 7.65
C GLY A 64 -8.30 -2.42 7.75
N HIS A 65 -7.07 -1.92 7.81
CA HIS A 65 -6.78 -0.47 7.86
C HIS A 65 -7.25 0.29 6.62
N PHE A 66 -7.27 -0.41 5.47
CA PHE A 66 -7.69 0.15 4.19
C PHE A 66 -8.93 -0.60 3.70
N ALA A 67 -10.08 -0.19 4.22
CA ALA A 67 -11.37 -0.68 3.77
C ALA A 67 -11.54 -0.37 2.27
N ALA A 68 -11.36 -1.38 1.42
CA ALA A 68 -11.90 -1.29 0.07
C ALA A 68 -13.38 -1.59 0.19
N ASP A 69 -14.18 -0.56 0.02
CA ASP A 69 -15.55 -0.61 -0.47
C ASP A 69 -16.35 -1.88 -0.06
N GLY A 70 -16.98 -1.82 1.11
CA GLY A 70 -17.97 -2.83 1.52
C GLY A 70 -17.86 -3.28 2.98
N VAL A 71 -18.51 -2.53 3.87
CA VAL A 71 -19.23 -3.04 5.05
C VAL A 71 -18.46 -4.04 5.95
N GLN A 72 -17.70 -3.51 6.90
CA GLN A 72 -17.77 -4.01 8.28
C GLN A 72 -17.99 -2.81 9.21
N SER A 73 -19.18 -2.22 9.09
CA SER A 73 -19.75 -1.41 10.16
C SER A 73 -20.22 -2.39 11.25
N PHE A 74 -19.41 -2.54 12.29
CA PHE A 74 -19.94 -2.86 13.61
C PHE A 74 -19.99 -1.53 14.39
N ASN A 75 -21.00 -0.70 14.08
CA ASN A 75 -21.57 0.34 14.94
C ASN A 75 -22.78 0.89 14.18
N ASN A 76 -24.02 0.55 14.52
CA ASN A 76 -24.82 1.20 15.56
C ASN A 76 -24.56 2.72 15.64
N ASP A 77 -25.62 3.53 15.55
CA ASP A 77 -25.62 5.00 15.64
C ASP A 77 -25.32 5.77 14.35
N GLY A 78 -26.23 5.67 13.38
CA GLY A 78 -26.24 6.47 12.17
C GLY A 78 -25.94 7.96 12.42
N TYR A 79 -24.70 8.36 12.16
CA TYR A 79 -24.26 9.74 12.14
C TYR A 79 -23.08 9.88 11.17
N SER A 80 -22.98 11.05 10.55
CA SER A 80 -22.23 11.40 9.33
C SER A 80 -20.68 11.31 9.38
N GLU A 81 -20.08 10.37 10.11
CA GLU A 81 -18.62 10.27 10.29
C GLU A 81 -17.88 9.46 9.21
N THR A 82 -18.60 8.71 8.36
CA THR A 82 -18.00 7.79 7.37
C THR A 82 -17.07 8.47 6.35
N ARG A 83 -17.23 9.77 6.10
CA ARG A 83 -16.38 10.52 5.14
C ARG A 83 -15.02 10.93 5.72
N ALA A 84 -14.91 11.13 7.02
CA ALA A 84 -13.63 11.46 7.66
C ALA A 84 -12.70 10.24 7.62
N THR A 85 -13.22 9.08 8.03
CA THR A 85 -12.46 7.82 8.10
C THR A 85 -11.91 7.40 6.75
N ALA A 86 -12.69 7.49 5.66
CA ALA A 86 -12.19 7.13 4.32
C ALA A 86 -11.08 8.06 3.83
N LYS A 87 -11.17 9.36 4.13
CA LYS A 87 -10.12 10.34 3.79
C LYS A 87 -8.87 10.11 4.63
N GLU A 88 -9.02 9.79 5.91
CA GLU A 88 -7.93 9.45 6.81
C GLU A 88 -7.25 8.13 6.43
N SER A 89 -7.99 7.07 6.11
CA SER A 89 -7.43 5.82 5.60
C SER A 89 -6.65 6.04 4.31
N ARG A 90 -7.15 6.87 3.40
CA ARG A 90 -6.42 7.22 2.16
C ARG A 90 -5.17 8.05 2.45
N ALA A 91 -5.23 8.98 3.39
CA ALA A 91 -4.07 9.76 3.82
C ALA A 91 -3.01 8.85 4.47
N ALA A 92 -3.42 7.93 5.34
CA ALA A 92 -2.55 6.95 5.99
C ALA A 92 -1.90 6.01 4.96
N LEU A 93 -2.67 5.53 3.97
CA LEU A 93 -2.16 4.75 2.85
C LEU A 93 -1.07 5.53 2.10
N ARG A 94 -1.34 6.78 1.76
CA ARG A 94 -0.39 7.64 1.06
C ARG A 94 0.84 7.95 1.90
N SER A 95 0.70 8.12 3.21
CA SER A 95 1.83 8.27 4.15
C SER A 95 2.67 7.00 4.25
N LEU A 96 2.05 5.83 4.27
CA LEU A 96 2.75 4.53 4.24
C LEU A 96 3.53 4.38 2.94
N LEU A 97 2.88 4.60 1.80
CA LEU A 97 3.53 4.60 0.49
C LEU A 97 4.70 5.61 0.45
N ALA A 98 4.51 6.81 1.02
CA ALA A 98 5.56 7.82 1.07
C ALA A 98 6.76 7.38 1.92
N GLN A 99 6.58 6.60 2.98
CA GLN A 99 7.69 6.12 3.80
C GLN A 99 8.65 5.22 3.02
N TYR A 100 8.14 4.39 2.11
CA TYR A 100 8.95 3.43 1.33
C TYR A 100 9.35 3.96 -0.05
N LEU A 101 8.52 4.79 -0.68
CA LEU A 101 8.69 5.20 -2.09
C LEU A 101 9.23 6.63 -2.26
N THR A 102 9.74 7.25 -1.19
CA THR A 102 10.41 8.57 -1.27
C THR A 102 11.92 8.50 -1.39
N VAL A 103 12.55 7.40 -0.97
CA VAL A 103 13.99 7.21 -1.02
C VAL A 103 14.31 5.87 -1.68
N PRO A 104 15.32 5.78 -2.56
CA PRO A 104 16.24 6.84 -3.02
C PRO A 104 15.71 7.74 -4.16
N VAL A 105 14.57 7.39 -4.76
CA VAL A 105 13.89 8.18 -5.82
C VAL A 105 12.47 8.46 -5.36
N ASN A 106 11.93 9.64 -5.63
CA ASN A 106 10.58 9.97 -5.17
C ASN A 106 9.54 9.60 -6.24
N LEU A 107 8.89 8.44 -6.09
CA LEU A 107 7.87 7.98 -7.03
C LEU A 107 6.53 8.72 -6.85
N LEU A 108 6.25 9.25 -5.66
CA LEU A 108 4.95 9.84 -5.27
C LEU A 108 4.88 11.37 -5.45
N GLY A 109 6.03 12.04 -5.48
CA GLY A 109 6.16 13.47 -5.64
C GLY A 109 6.20 13.88 -7.11
N PHE A 110 5.51 14.97 -7.46
CA PHE A 110 5.87 15.78 -8.62
C PHE A 110 7.05 16.67 -8.19
N GLY A 111 8.22 16.07 -7.98
CA GLY A 111 9.36 16.72 -7.36
C GLY A 111 10.54 16.74 -8.31
N GLY A 112 10.75 17.89 -8.94
CA GLY A 112 12.04 18.23 -9.53
C GLY A 112 13.16 18.06 -8.51
N HIS A 113 14.32 17.73 -9.04
CA HIS A 113 15.63 17.78 -8.39
C HIS A 113 15.72 18.77 -7.24
N ALA A 114 16.04 18.28 -6.04
CA ALA A 114 16.73 19.06 -5.02
C ALA A 114 17.55 18.11 -4.15
N PHE A 115 18.65 17.61 -4.73
CA PHE A 115 19.84 17.31 -3.93
C PHE A 115 20.64 18.63 -3.90
N VAL A 116 20.76 19.24 -2.72
CA VAL A 116 21.81 20.23 -2.40
C VAL A 116 22.51 19.77 -1.13
#